data_AF-Q84GC9-F1
#
_entry.id   AF-Q84GC9-F1
#
_cell.length_a   1.000
_cell.length_b   1.000
_cell.length_c   1.000
_cell.angle_alpha   90.00
_cell.angle_beta   90.00
_cell.angle_gamma   90.00
#
_symmetry.space_group_name_H-M   'P 1'
#
loop_
_entity.id
_entity.type
_entity.pdbx_description
1 polymer ?
#
loop_
_entity_poly.entity_id
_entity_poly.type
_entity_poly.pdbx_seq_one_letter_code
_entity_poly.pdbx_strand_id
1 'polypeptide(L)' 'EFAHTLNGSGLAVGRTLVAILENYQQEDGTVVIPEVLRPYMGGCSSIGR' A
#
# COMPACT_ATOMS: atom_id res chain seq x y z
N GLU A 1 4.72 7.63 39.97
CA GLU A 1 4.70 6.45 39.09
C GLU A 1 5.11 6.88 37.68
N PHE A 2 5.74 6.02 36.88
CA PHE A 2 6.16 6.35 35.50
C PHE A 2 5.12 5.91 34.48
N ALA A 3 5.07 6.56 33.31
CA ALA A 3 4.20 6.16 32.22
C ALA A 3 4.63 4.82 31.60
N HIS A 4 3.65 4.04 31.14
CA HIS A 4 3.90 2.86 30.32
C HIS A 4 4.10 3.26 28.85
N THR A 5 4.95 2.53 28.14
CA THR A 5 5.18 2.74 26.70
C THR A 5 4.73 1.52 25.90
N LEU A 6 4.18 1.78 24.72
CA LEU A 6 3.84 0.77 23.73
C LEU A 6 4.35 1.22 22.36
N ASN A 7 4.68 0.25 21.52
CA ASN A 7 5.01 0.48 20.12
C ASN A 7 4.41 -0.65 19.27
N GLY A 8 4.06 -0.32 18.03
CA GLY A 8 3.48 -1.24 17.06
C GLY A 8 3.56 -0.65 15.67
N SER A 9 3.95 -1.45 14.68
CA SER A 9 3.99 -1.02 13.28
C SER A 9 2.59 -1.07 12.67
N GLY A 10 2.21 -0.05 11.90
CA GLY A 10 0.93 0.00 11.19
C GLY A 10 1.06 0.62 9.80
N LEU A 11 1.98 0.18 8.93
CA LEU A 11 2.74 -1.07 8.85
C LEU A 11 4.19 -0.75 8.40
N ALA A 12 4.99 -1.76 8.09
CA ALA A 12 6.26 -1.53 7.38
C ALA A 12 5.99 -1.22 5.89
N VAL A 13 6.12 0.05 5.49
CA VAL A 13 5.71 0.56 4.16
C VAL A 13 6.26 -0.27 3.00
N GLY A 14 7.54 -0.64 3.03
CA GLY A 14 8.13 -1.46 1.97
C GLY A 14 7.50 -2.86 1.84
N ARG A 15 7.10 -3.47 2.96
CA ARG A 15 6.41 -4.78 2.94
C ARG A 15 4.98 -4.63 2.45
N THR A 16 4.31 -3.54 2.81
CA THR A 16 2.97 -3.20 2.30
C THR A 16 3.00 -2.96 0.80
N LEU A 17 4.05 -2.34 0.26
CA LEU A 17 4.23 -2.18 -1.18
C LEU A 17 4.32 -3.54 -1.90
N VAL A 18 5.15 -4.46 -1.40
CA VAL A 18 5.27 -5.82 -1.97
C VAL A 18 3.90 -6.52 -2.00
N ALA A 19 3.18 -6.49 -0.88
CA ALA A 19 1.85 -7.08 -0.80
C ALA A 19 0.85 -6.45 -1.79
N ILE A 20 0.89 -5.14 -1.99
CA ILE A 20 0.03 -4.46 -2.97
C ILE A 20 0.38 -4.91 -4.39
N LEU A 21 1.68 -4.93 -4.75
CA LEU A 21 2.11 -5.33 -6.09
C LEU A 21 1.67 -6.76 -6.43
N GLU A 22 1.82 -7.70 -5.50
CA GLU A 22 1.43 -9.10 -5.73
C GLU A 22 -0.09 -9.32 -5.76
N ASN A 23 -0.84 -8.70 -4.83
CA ASN A 23 -2.27 -8.97 -4.71
C ASN A 23 -3.15 -8.18 -5.68
N TYR A 24 -2.61 -7.11 -6.28
CA TYR A 24 -3.35 -6.26 -7.21
C TYR A 24 -2.82 -6.33 -8.65
N GLN A 25 -1.86 -7.22 -8.92
CA GLN A 25 -1.37 -7.50 -10.27
C GLN A 25 -2.51 -8.00 -11.18
N GLN A 26 -2.49 -7.56 -12.43
CA GLN A 26 -3.34 -8.03 -13.52
C GLN A 26 -2.54 -8.92 -14.49
N GLU A 27 -3.25 -9.66 -15.35
CA GLU A 27 -2.63 -10.59 -16.32
C GLU A 27 -1.67 -9.89 -17.29
N ASP A 28 -1.95 -8.64 -17.65
CA ASP A 28 -1.11 -7.81 -18.52
C ASP A 28 0.12 -7.21 -17.81
N GLY A 29 0.30 -7.49 -16.52
CA GLY A 29 1.39 -6.98 -15.69
C GLY A 29 1.15 -5.59 -15.11
N THR A 30 -0.01 -4.96 -15.35
CA THR A 30 -0.40 -3.75 -14.63
C THR A 30 -0.78 -4.08 -13.17
N VAL A 31 -0.78 -3.08 -12.29
CA VAL A 31 -1.22 -3.21 -10.91
C VAL A 31 -2.35 -2.23 -10.65
N VAL A 32 -3.49 -2.73 -10.19
CA VAL A 32 -4.61 -1.88 -9.79
C VAL A 32 -4.27 -1.14 -8.50
N ILE A 33 -4.44 0.17 -8.49
CA ILE A 33 -4.22 0.97 -7.27
C ILE A 33 -5.45 0.78 -6.35
N PRO A 34 -5.26 0.31 -5.10
CA PRO A 34 -6.33 0.22 -4.11
C PRO A 34 -7.09 1.55 -4.00
N GLU A 35 -8.42 1.51 -3.92
CA GLU A 35 -9.26 2.72 -3.98
C GLU A 35 -8.86 3.78 -2.96
N VAL A 36 -8.49 3.34 -1.76
CA VAL A 36 -8.04 4.20 -0.65
C VAL A 36 -6.74 4.95 -0.94
N LEU A 37 -5.91 4.50 -1.89
CA LEU A 37 -4.65 5.14 -2.26
C LEU A 37 -4.78 6.12 -3.43
N ARG A 38 -5.86 6.05 -4.22
CA ARG A 38 -6.03 6.87 -5.44
C ARG A 38 -5.98 8.39 -5.20
N PRO A 39 -6.53 8.95 -4.10
CA PRO A 39 -6.40 10.39 -3.81
C PRO A 39 -4.95 10.84 -3.63
N TYR A 40 -4.06 9.94 -3.21
CA TYR A 40 -2.63 10.20 -3.01
C TYR A 40 -1.80 9.98 -4.29
N MET A 41 -2.42 9.41 -5.33
CA MET A 41 -1.78 9.04 -6.59
C MET A 41 -2.23 9.95 -7.75
N GLY A 42 -2.73 11.16 -7.46
CA GLY A 42 -3.23 12.08 -8.49
C GLY A 42 -4.49 11.59 -9.20
N GLY A 43 -5.27 10.70 -8.57
CA GLY A 43 -6.46 10.09 -9.17
C GLY A 43 -6.17 8.88 -10.06
N CYS A 44 -4.91 8.47 -10.23
CA CYS A 44 -4.57 7.27 -11.00
C CYS A 44 -5.23 6.02 -10.40
N SER A 45 -5.73 5.13 -11.27
CA SER A 45 -6.35 3.87 -10.89
C SER A 45 -5.47 2.64 -11.11
N SER A 46 -4.37 2.75 -11.87
CA SER A 46 -3.44 1.66 -12.16
C SER A 46 -1.99 2.15 -12.31
N ILE A 47 -1.04 1.23 -12.16
CA ILE A 47 0.39 1.38 -12.42
C ILE A 47 0.76 0.38 -13.53
N GLY A 48 1.46 0.82 -14.58
CA GLY A 48 1.77 -0.01 -15.75
C GLY A 48 1.50 0.76 -17.04
N ARG A 49 1.72 0.12 -18.18
CA ARG A 49 1.65 0.78 -19.50
C ARG A 49 0.22 0.90 -20.01
#